data_AF-A0A1G8DLW3-F1
#
_entry.id   AF-A0A1G8DLW3-F1
#
_cell.length_a   1.000
_cell.length_b   1.000
_cell.length_c   1.000
_cell.angle_alpha   90.00
_cell.angle_beta   90.00
_cell.angle_gamma   90.00
#
_symmetry.space_group_name_H-M   'P 1'
#
loop_
_entity.id
_entity.type
_entity.pdbx_description
1 polymer ?
#
loop_
_entity_poly.entity_id
_entity_poly.type
_entity_poly.pdbx_seq_one_letter_code
_entity_poly.pdbx_strand_id
1 'polypeptide(L)'
;MHRVSARTWGASSRQDRFASLVDRMQAVDTYTVMVDGGELVTLELTQAQAEGFECLTCKRLCGNGLSAFKPVGFIPNTGMVFRCVGCLAVAA
;
A
#
# COMPACT_ATOMS: atom_id res chain seq x y z
N MET A 1 31.05 -23.87 -27.28
CA MET A 1 29.89 -23.01 -27.64
C MET A 1 29.07 -22.77 -26.37
N HIS A 2 29.29 -21.65 -25.68
CA HIS A 2 28.57 -21.31 -24.46
C HIS A 2 27.22 -20.68 -24.81
N ARG A 3 26.11 -21.36 -24.48
CA ARG A 3 24.77 -20.77 -24.57
C ARG A 3 24.59 -19.81 -23.39
N VAL A 4 24.71 -18.51 -23.68
CA VAL A 4 24.30 -17.46 -22.77
C VAL A 4 22.77 -17.50 -22.71
N SER A 5 22.22 -18.02 -21.61
CA SER A 5 20.78 -18.02 -21.37
C SER A 5 20.38 -16.58 -21.03
N ALA A 6 19.84 -15.87 -22.01
CA ALA A 6 19.29 -14.54 -21.82
C ALA A 6 18.11 -14.65 -20.84
N ARG A 7 18.29 -14.21 -19.59
CA ARG A 7 17.18 -14.05 -18.65
C ARG A 7 16.32 -12.91 -19.18
N THR A 8 15.26 -13.25 -19.89
CA THR A 8 14.18 -12.31 -20.17
C THR A 8 13.55 -11.94 -18.83
N TRP A 9 13.82 -10.73 -18.36
CA TRP A 9 13.07 -10.11 -17.28
C TRP A 9 11.65 -9.89 -17.82
N GLY A 10 10.77 -10.87 -17.59
CA GLY A 10 9.42 -10.87 -18.13
C GLY A 10 8.64 -9.68 -17.59
N ALA A 11 8.09 -8.87 -18.48
CA ALA A 11 7.08 -7.90 -18.10
C ALA A 11 5.90 -8.67 -17.49
N SER A 12 5.64 -8.47 -16.19
CA SER A 12 4.48 -9.05 -15.51
C SER A 12 3.19 -8.66 -16.22
N SER A 13 2.34 -9.64 -16.53
CA SER A 13 1.08 -9.42 -17.23
C SER A 13 0.11 -8.62 -16.36
N ARG A 14 -0.92 -8.03 -16.98
CA ARG A 14 -1.96 -7.33 -16.22
C ARG A 14 -2.66 -8.25 -15.23
N GLN A 15 -2.89 -9.52 -15.61
CA GLN A 15 -3.47 -10.53 -14.73
C GLN A 15 -2.57 -10.78 -13.51
N ASP A 16 -1.26 -10.91 -13.70
CA ASP A 16 -0.33 -11.17 -12.58
C ASP A 16 -0.27 -10.00 -11.60
N ARG A 17 -0.28 -8.75 -12.12
CA ARG A 17 -0.32 -7.54 -11.28
C ARG A 17 -1.61 -7.47 -10.48
N PHE A 18 -2.72 -7.83 -11.09
CA PHE A 18 -4.02 -7.84 -10.42
C PHE A 18 -4.08 -8.92 -9.34
N ALA A 19 -3.63 -10.15 -9.64
CA ALA A 19 -3.53 -11.23 -8.67
C ALA A 19 -2.63 -10.83 -7.48
N SER A 20 -1.46 -10.26 -7.75
CA SER A 20 -0.56 -9.78 -6.70
C SER A 20 -1.20 -8.69 -5.82
N LEU A 21 -1.98 -7.78 -6.39
CA LEU A 21 -2.71 -6.78 -5.62
C LEU A 21 -3.78 -7.42 -4.73
N VAL A 22 -4.53 -8.38 -5.26
CA VAL A 22 -5.55 -9.12 -4.50
C VAL A 22 -4.92 -9.86 -3.32
N ASP A 23 -3.78 -10.53 -3.52
CA ASP A 23 -3.06 -11.20 -2.43
C ASP A 23 -2.66 -10.21 -1.33
N ARG A 24 -2.15 -9.03 -1.70
CA ARG A 24 -1.77 -7.96 -0.75
C ARG A 24 -2.95 -7.37 0.01
N MET A 25 -4.15 -7.35 -0.59
CA MET A 25 -5.37 -6.90 0.10
C MET A 25 -5.87 -7.93 1.13
N GLN A 26 -5.48 -9.20 0.99
CA GLN A 26 -5.89 -10.28 1.89
C GLN A 26 -4.86 -10.57 2.99
N ALA A 27 -3.58 -10.35 2.73
CA ALA A 27 -2.51 -10.52 3.71
C ALA A 27 -2.60 -9.42 4.79
N VAL A 28 -2.84 -9.81 6.04
CA VAL A 28 -2.90 -8.91 7.19
C VAL A 28 -1.75 -9.20 8.14
N ASP A 29 -1.07 -8.15 8.60
CA ASP A 29 0.03 -8.24 9.57
C ASP A 29 -0.01 -7.05 10.54
N THR A 30 0.79 -7.13 11.59
CA THR A 30 0.95 -6.08 12.60
C THR A 30 2.08 -5.13 12.21
N TYR A 31 1.76 -3.84 12.08
CA TYR A 31 2.72 -2.80 11.74
C TYR A 31 2.82 -1.75 12.84
N THR A 32 4.03 -1.26 13.10
CA THR A 32 4.25 -0.04 13.88
C THR A 32 4.21 1.15 12.95
N VAL A 33 3.20 2.00 13.12
CA VAL A 33 2.96 3.19 12.30
C VAL A 33 3.30 4.43 13.10
N MET A 34 4.19 5.26 12.58
CA MET A 34 4.38 6.62 13.08
C MET A 34 3.31 7.53 12.46
N VAL A 35 2.33 7.93 13.25
CA VAL A 35 1.23 8.81 12.79
C VAL A 35 1.62 10.28 12.90
N ASP A 36 0.88 11.14 12.21
CA ASP A 36 1.06 12.59 12.28
C ASP A 36 1.07 13.07 13.76
N GLY A 37 2.17 13.68 14.19
CA GLY A 37 2.42 14.01 15.60
C GLY A 37 3.57 13.23 16.25
N GLY A 38 4.13 12.22 15.56
CA GLY A 38 5.32 11.48 16.00
C GLY A 38 5.02 10.33 16.97
N GLU A 39 3.75 10.07 17.24
CA GLU A 39 3.32 8.92 18.04
C GLU A 39 3.46 7.62 17.25
N LEU A 40 3.96 6.57 17.91
CA LEU A 40 4.03 5.23 17.34
C LEU A 40 2.80 4.43 17.79
N VAL A 41 2.00 3.97 16.83
CA VAL A 41 0.80 3.18 17.07
C VAL A 41 0.94 1.83 16.37
N THR A 42 0.62 0.76 17.09
CA THR A 42 0.58 -0.59 16.51
C THR A 42 -0.78 -0.84 15.90
N LEU A 43 -0.83 -1.17 14.61
CA LEU A 43 -2.06 -1.40 13.86
C LEU A 43 -2.00 -2.71 13.08
N GLU A 44 -3.12 -3.42 13.01
CA GLU A 44 -3.31 -4.53 12.07
C GLU A 44 -3.73 -3.98 10.70
N LEU A 45 -2.88 -4.16 9.69
CA LEU A 45 -3.08 -3.60 8.35
C LEU A 45 -3.00 -4.71 7.31
N THR A 46 -3.75 -4.54 6.21
CA THR A 46 -3.42 -5.29 5.00
C THR A 46 -2.06 -4.86 4.47
N GLN A 47 -1.35 -5.74 3.78
CA GLN A 47 -0.10 -5.37 3.10
C GLN A 47 -0.37 -4.23 2.09
N ALA A 48 -1.52 -4.23 1.43
CA ALA A 48 -1.92 -3.14 0.54
C ALA A 48 -2.12 -1.79 1.25
N GLN A 49 -2.59 -1.76 2.50
CA GLN A 49 -2.63 -0.55 3.32
C GLN A 49 -1.22 -0.09 3.72
N ALA A 50 -0.37 -1.01 4.18
CA ALA A 50 1.00 -0.71 4.60
C ALA A 50 1.88 -0.17 3.46
N GLU A 51 1.64 -0.64 2.23
CA GLU A 51 2.32 -0.19 1.02
C GLU A 51 1.65 1.01 0.34
N GLY A 52 0.53 1.50 0.89
CA GLY A 52 -0.14 2.72 0.45
C GLY A 52 -1.04 2.58 -0.78
N PHE A 53 -1.46 1.36 -1.13
CA PHE A 53 -2.45 1.11 -2.19
C PHE A 53 -3.89 1.28 -1.71
N GLU A 54 -4.16 1.04 -0.42
CA GLU A 54 -5.50 1.12 0.18
C GLU A 54 -5.61 2.26 1.19
N CYS A 55 -6.82 2.83 1.28
CA CYS A 55 -7.16 3.75 2.37
C CYS A 55 -7.10 3.05 3.73
N LEU A 56 -6.42 3.65 4.70
CA LEU A 56 -6.32 3.18 6.08
C LEU A 56 -7.69 3.01 6.75
N THR A 57 -8.68 3.83 6.39
CA THR A 57 -10.01 3.81 7.02
C THR A 57 -11.02 2.91 6.28
N CYS A 58 -11.18 3.08 4.96
CA CYS A 58 -12.26 2.41 4.22
C CYS A 58 -11.80 1.24 3.34
N LYS A 59 -10.50 0.90 3.34
CA LYS A 59 -9.88 -0.19 2.56
C LYS A 59 -10.14 -0.10 1.05
N ARG A 60 -10.53 1.07 0.54
CA ARG A 60 -10.72 1.28 -0.90
C ARG A 60 -9.39 1.60 -1.56
N LEU A 61 -9.18 0.99 -2.72
CA LEU A 61 -8.24 1.44 -3.75
C LEU A 61 -8.81 2.73 -4.37
N CYS A 62 -8.67 3.87 -3.70
CA CYS A 62 -9.07 5.14 -4.31
C CYS A 62 -8.13 5.41 -5.51
N GLY A 63 -8.62 6.06 -6.56
CA GLY A 63 -7.87 6.18 -7.81
C GLY A 63 -6.50 6.86 -7.66
N ASN A 64 -5.58 6.54 -8.58
CA ASN A 64 -4.14 6.86 -8.57
C ASN A 64 -3.76 8.37 -8.62
N GLY A 65 -4.64 9.29 -8.23
CA GLY A 65 -4.33 10.71 -8.14
C GLY A 65 -3.81 11.08 -6.74
N LEU A 66 -2.67 11.79 -6.68
CA LEU A 66 -2.13 12.36 -5.43
C LEU A 66 -3.11 13.29 -4.69
N SER A 67 -4.18 13.74 -5.37
CA SER A 67 -5.28 14.51 -4.77
C SER A 67 -6.34 13.66 -4.08
N ALA A 68 -6.43 12.35 -4.36
CA ALA A 68 -7.43 11.45 -3.79
C ALA A 68 -7.00 10.89 -2.42
N PHE A 69 -5.71 10.92 -2.11
CA PHE A 69 -5.13 10.44 -0.86
C PHE A 69 -4.27 11.51 -0.18
N LYS A 70 -4.21 11.47 1.16
CA LYS A 70 -3.19 12.17 1.94
C LYS A 70 -2.40 11.16 2.77
N PRO A 71 -1.07 11.31 2.86
CA PRO A 71 -0.30 10.55 3.84
C PRO A 71 -0.78 10.93 5.24
N VAL A 72 -0.86 9.93 6.12
CA VAL A 72 -1.26 10.12 7.54
C VAL A 72 -0.34 9.41 8.51
N GLY A 73 0.70 8.76 7.99
CA GLY A 73 1.71 8.09 8.79
C GLY A 73 2.75 7.39 7.93
N PHE A 74 3.78 6.90 8.61
CA PHE A 74 4.94 6.23 8.02
C PHE A 74 5.25 4.94 8.77
N ILE A 75 5.57 3.89 8.03
CA ILE A 75 6.05 2.60 8.55
C ILE A 75 7.54 2.48 8.16
N PRO A 76 8.45 2.41 9.15
CA PRO A 76 9.88 2.23 8.88
C PRO A 76 10.15 1.03 7.96
N ASN A 77 10.94 1.26 6.90
CA ASN A 77 11.33 0.26 5.90
C ASN A 77 10.19 -0.31 5.02
N THR A 78 8.94 0.13 5.19
CA THR A 78 7.81 -0.30 4.35
C THR A 78 7.30 0.81 3.45
N GLY A 79 6.90 1.96 4.01
CA GLY A 79 6.32 3.03 3.22
C GLY A 79 5.44 4.00 4.01
N MET A 80 4.64 4.78 3.28
CA MET A 80 3.66 5.70 3.85
C MET A 80 2.29 5.03 3.87
N VAL A 81 1.51 5.27 4.93
CA VAL A 81 0.09 4.91 4.97
C VAL A 81 -0.76 6.13 4.62
N PHE A 82 -1.89 5.89 3.97
CA PHE A 82 -2.70 6.97 3.38
C PHE A 82 -4.17 6.88 3.79
N ARG A 83 -4.84 8.03 3.87
CA ARG A 83 -6.31 8.13 3.94
C ARG A 83 -6.84 8.82 2.70
N CYS A 84 -7.97 8.37 2.19
CA CYS A 84 -8.63 9.04 1.08
C CYS A 84 -9.33 10.32 1.54
N VAL A 85 -9.46 11.30 0.65
CA VAL A 85 -10.08 12.60 0.97
C VAL A 85 -11.51 12.48 1.51
N GLY A 86 -12.28 11.50 1.05
CA GLY A 86 -13.63 11.25 1.58
C GLY A 86 -13.61 10.82 3.05
N CYS A 87 -12.62 10.03 3.45
CA CYS A 87 -12.44 9.64 4.86
C CYS A 87 -11.80 10.76 5.70
N LEU A 88 -11.10 11.70 5.09
CA LEU A 88 -10.54 12.86 5.79
C LEU A 88 -11.60 13.93 6.06
N ALA A 89 -12.52 14.17 5.12
CA ALA A 89 -13.56 15.18 5.23
C ALA A 89 -14.60 14.90 6.33
N VAL A 90 -14.75 13.65 6.75
CA VAL A 90 -15.67 13.24 7.83
C VAL A 90 -15.06 13.44 9.23
N ALA A 91 -13.76 13.71 9.32
CA ALA A 91 -13.04 13.87 10.58
C ALA A 91 -12.81 15.34 11.01
N ALA A 92 -13.46 16.29 10.34
CA ALA A 92 -13.37 17.73 10.61
C ALA A 92 -14.68 18.27 11.21
#